data_AF-A0A8T5M753-F1
#
_entry.id   AF-A0A8T5M753-F1
#
_cell.length_a   1.000
_cell.length_b   1.000
_cell.length_c   1.000
_cell.angle_alpha   90.00
_cell.angle_beta   90.00
_cell.angle_gamma   90.00
#
_symmetry.space_group_name_H-M   'P 1'
#
loop_
_entity.id
_entity.type
_entity.pdbx_description
1 polymer ?
#
loop_
_entity_poly.entity_id
_entity_poly.type
_entity_poly.pdbx_seq_one_letter_code
_entity_poly.pdbx_strand_id
1 'polypeptide(L)'
;MADNEENLENYEEKLLNLVLSAENGNHDYSKLLPLEVLRDIFGHNGFKPQQQEIISRILNKEGHSLGIMSTGGGKSLCFQIPALIQKNLTIVVSPLIALMKDQMDNLLKKGTNSAFFVNSSTIHSLT
;
A
#
# COMPACT_ATOMS: atom_id res chain seq x y z
N MET A 1 17.50 -27.01 -22.51
CA MET A 1 16.08 -26.69 -22.36
C MET A 1 15.62 -27.44 -21.13
N ALA A 2 15.70 -26.80 -19.97
CA ALA A 2 15.27 -27.36 -18.71
C ALA A 2 14.21 -26.39 -18.18
N ASP A 3 12.97 -26.85 -18.24
CA ASP A 3 11.84 -26.60 -17.36
C ASP A 3 12.03 -25.47 -16.33
N ASN A 4 11.56 -24.27 -16.68
CA ASN A 4 11.30 -23.18 -15.73
C ASN A 4 9.78 -22.98 -15.58
N GLU A 5 9.04 -24.06 -15.42
CA GLU A 5 7.77 -24.02 -14.67
C GLU A 5 8.16 -24.00 -13.19
N GLU A 6 8.58 -22.83 -12.71
CA GLU A 6 8.51 -22.55 -11.28
C GLU A 6 7.02 -22.66 -10.91
N ASN A 7 6.64 -23.82 -10.37
CA ASN A 7 5.26 -24.31 -10.29
C ASN A 7 4.31 -23.23 -9.77
N LEU A 8 3.23 -22.92 -10.50
CA LEU A 8 2.23 -21.89 -10.17
C LEU A 8 1.67 -22.09 -8.75
N GLU A 9 1.58 -23.33 -8.27
CA GLU A 9 1.18 -23.67 -6.90
C GLU A 9 2.11 -23.04 -5.84
N ASN A 10 3.42 -22.95 -6.12
CA ASN A 10 4.39 -22.31 -5.23
C ASN A 10 4.20 -20.78 -5.18
N TYR A 11 3.71 -20.16 -6.28
CA TYR A 11 3.42 -18.73 -6.32
C TYR A 11 2.17 -18.38 -5.51
N GLU A 12 1.09 -19.17 -5.65
CA GLU A 12 -0.14 -18.97 -4.88
C GLU A 12 0.12 -19.13 -3.38
N GLU A 13 0.86 -20.16 -2.98
CA GLU A 13 1.22 -20.39 -1.58
C GLU A 13 2.10 -19.25 -1.04
N LYS A 14 3.07 -18.76 -1.83
CA LYS A 14 3.92 -17.62 -1.45
C LYS A 14 3.13 -16.32 -1.31
N LEU A 15 2.17 -16.05 -2.19
CA LEU A 15 1.27 -14.89 -2.08
C LEU A 15 0.36 -15.00 -0.87
N LEU A 16 -0.21 -16.17 -0.62
CA LEU A 16 -1.08 -16.41 0.54
C LEU A 16 -0.31 -16.19 1.85
N ASN A 17 0.88 -16.77 1.97
CA ASN A 17 1.74 -16.60 3.14
C ASN A 17 2.10 -15.12 3.38
N LEU A 18 2.31 -14.35 2.32
CA LEU A 18 2.57 -12.91 2.44
C LEU A 18 1.36 -12.14 2.94
N VAL A 19 0.18 -12.38 2.36
CA VAL A 19 -1.07 -11.76 2.81
C VAL A 19 -1.32 -12.08 4.28
N LEU A 20 -1.19 -13.34 4.68
CA LEU A 20 -1.34 -13.77 6.07
C LEU A 20 -0.30 -13.12 7.01
N SER A 21 0.95 -12.97 6.56
CA SER A 21 1.99 -12.30 7.36
C SER A 21 1.69 -10.81 7.57
N ALA A 22 1.10 -10.14 6.58
CA ALA A 22 0.70 -8.74 6.65
C ALA A 22 -0.52 -8.55 7.57
N GLU A 23 -1.46 -9.49 7.59
CA GLU A 23 -2.60 -9.49 8.53
C GLU A 23 -2.19 -9.69 9.99
N ASN A 24 -1.12 -10.46 10.24
CA ASN A 24 -0.59 -10.70 11.59
C ASN A 24 0.29 -9.55 12.11
N GLY A 25 0.60 -8.55 11.28
CA GLY A 25 1.26 -7.32 11.69
C GLY A 25 0.40 -6.57 12.71
N ASN A 26 0.94 -6.36 13.92
CA ASN A 26 0.25 -5.99 15.15
C ASN A 26 -0.34 -4.54 15.20
N HIS A 27 -0.76 -3.98 14.06
CA HIS A 27 -1.22 -2.58 13.96
C HIS A 27 -2.58 -2.50 13.26
N ASP A 28 -3.64 -2.42 14.07
CA ASP A 28 -5.01 -2.13 13.62
C ASP A 28 -5.21 -0.62 13.48
N TYR A 29 -5.03 -0.09 12.27
CA TYR A 29 -5.28 1.33 11.97
C TYR A 29 -6.76 1.63 11.68
N SER A 30 -7.66 0.64 11.73
CA SER A 30 -9.07 0.81 11.33
C SER A 30 -9.88 1.71 12.28
N LYS A 31 -9.33 1.99 13.46
CA LYS A 31 -9.91 2.90 14.45
C LYS A 31 -9.36 4.33 14.37
N LEU A 32 -8.34 4.56 13.54
CA LEU A 32 -7.71 5.87 13.40
C LEU A 32 -8.43 6.71 12.36
N LEU A 33 -8.48 8.02 12.62
CA LEU A 33 -8.90 9.01 11.65
C LEU A 33 -7.78 9.23 10.61
N PRO A 34 -8.11 9.65 9.37
CA PRO A 34 -7.12 9.92 8.33
C PRO A 34 -6.01 10.88 8.76
N LEU A 35 -6.35 11.90 9.55
CA LEU A 35 -5.39 12.87 10.05
C LEU A 35 -4.45 12.28 11.10
N GLU A 36 -4.92 11.32 11.91
CA GLU A 36 -4.09 10.61 12.89
C GLU A 36 -3.09 9.71 12.17
N VAL A 37 -3.53 8.96 11.17
CA VAL A 37 -2.63 8.17 10.30
C VAL A 37 -1.59 9.07 9.63
N LEU A 38 -2.00 10.21 9.09
CA LEU A 38 -1.11 11.18 8.46
C LEU A 38 -0.04 11.70 9.45
N ARG A 39 -0.43 12.02 10.67
CA ARG A 39 0.47 12.54 11.71
C ARG A 39 1.39 11.46 12.24
N ASP A 40 0.82 10.34 12.69
CA ASP A 40 1.52 9.34 13.51
C ASP A 40 2.42 8.44 12.66
N ILE A 41 2.07 8.21 11.39
CA ILE A 41 2.83 7.35 10.48
C ILE A 41 3.66 8.20 9.51
N PHE A 42 3.05 9.21 8.89
CA PHE A 42 3.70 9.99 7.84
C PHE A 42 4.37 11.28 8.34
N GLY A 43 4.19 11.66 9.60
CA GLY A 43 4.87 12.81 10.20
C GLY A 43 4.40 14.16 9.66
N HIS A 44 3.17 14.25 9.14
CA HIS A 44 2.62 15.50 8.60
C HIS A 44 1.44 16.01 9.44
N ASN A 45 1.44 17.33 9.71
CA ASN A 45 0.44 17.95 10.60
C ASN A 45 -0.89 18.28 9.92
N GLY A 46 -1.00 18.11 8.60
CA GLY A 46 -2.19 18.45 7.84
C GLY A 46 -2.09 18.05 6.37
N PHE A 47 -3.25 17.86 5.77
CA PHE A 47 -3.37 17.53 4.35
C PHE A 47 -2.98 18.71 3.46
N LYS A 48 -2.30 18.41 2.35
CA LYS A 48 -2.19 19.31 1.20
C LYS A 48 -3.57 19.45 0.52
N PRO A 49 -3.77 20.49 -0.31
CA PRO A 49 -4.99 20.63 -1.10
C PRO A 49 -5.36 19.33 -1.83
N GLN A 50 -6.65 19.05 -1.93
CA GLN A 50 -7.26 17.87 -2.58
C GLN A 50 -7.02 16.51 -1.90
N GLN A 51 -6.00 16.36 -1.04
CA GLN A 51 -5.75 15.07 -0.39
C GLN A 51 -6.91 14.61 0.49
N GLN A 52 -7.40 15.50 1.36
CA GLN A 52 -8.49 15.18 2.28
C GLN A 52 -9.77 14.77 1.53
N GLU A 53 -10.10 15.48 0.46
CA GLU A 53 -11.27 15.20 -0.38
C GLU A 53 -11.15 13.83 -1.05
N ILE A 54 -10.00 13.53 -1.68
CA ILE A 54 -9.76 12.23 -2.33
C ILE A 54 -9.81 11.09 -1.30
N ILE A 55 -9.15 11.25 -0.15
CA ILE A 55 -9.13 10.24 0.92
C ILE A 55 -10.54 9.99 1.45
N SER A 56 -11.30 11.05 1.73
CA SER A 56 -12.68 10.93 2.20
C SER A 56 -13.55 10.18 1.19
N ARG A 57 -13.45 10.53 -0.09
CA ARG A 57 -14.21 9.88 -1.17
C ARG A 57 -13.94 8.38 -1.24
N ILE A 58 -12.67 7.96 -1.10
CA ILE A 58 -12.27 6.56 -1.08
C ILE A 58 -12.80 5.84 0.17
N LEU A 59 -12.66 6.45 1.35
CA LEU A 59 -13.13 5.87 2.61
C LEU A 59 -14.66 5.73 2.66
N ASN A 60 -15.38 6.70 2.10
CA ASN A 60 -16.84 6.71 1.97
C ASN A 60 -17.36 5.79 0.86
N LYS A 61 -16.48 5.16 0.07
CA LYS A 61 -16.82 4.27 -1.04
C LYS A 61 -17.72 4.93 -2.09
N GLU A 62 -17.47 6.19 -2.41
CA GLU A 62 -18.23 7.00 -3.39
C GLU A 62 -17.92 6.65 -4.86
N GLY A 63 -17.44 5.42 -5.12
CA GLY A 63 -17.10 4.92 -6.45
C GLY A 63 -15.71 5.32 -6.93
N HIS A 64 -15.58 5.56 -8.25
CA HIS A 64 -14.30 5.81 -8.89
C HIS A 64 -13.81 7.25 -8.69
N SER A 65 -12.48 7.41 -8.67
CA SER A 65 -11.82 8.71 -8.50
C SER A 65 -10.64 8.83 -9.46
N LEU A 66 -10.49 9.99 -10.10
CA LEU A 66 -9.34 10.37 -10.91
C LEU A 66 -8.61 11.54 -10.25
N GLY A 67 -7.46 11.28 -9.63
CA GLY A 67 -6.66 12.30 -8.96
C GLY A 67 -5.62 12.93 -9.87
N ILE A 68 -5.83 14.17 -10.30
CA ILE A 68 -4.83 14.94 -11.06
C ILE A 68 -4.04 15.81 -10.09
N MET A 69 -2.80 15.44 -9.81
CA MET A 69 -1.95 16.15 -8.84
C MET A 69 -0.50 16.25 -9.35
N SER A 70 0.15 17.38 -9.06
CA SER A 70 1.55 17.61 -9.39
C SER A 70 2.50 16.62 -8.71
N THR A 71 3.69 16.44 -9.25
CA THR A 71 4.78 15.72 -8.56
C THR A 71 5.08 16.41 -7.23
N GLY A 72 5.26 15.63 -6.15
CA GLY A 72 5.39 16.17 -4.79
C GLY A 72 4.06 16.59 -4.12
N GLY A 73 2.94 16.54 -4.84
CA GLY A 73 1.59 16.80 -4.29
C GLY A 73 1.09 15.75 -3.30
N GLY A 74 1.85 14.66 -3.09
CA GLY A 74 1.50 13.62 -2.13
C GLY A 74 0.40 12.67 -2.61
N LYS A 75 0.40 12.34 -3.91
CA LYS A 75 -0.53 11.38 -4.55
C LYS A 75 -0.57 10.02 -3.85
N SER A 76 0.57 9.53 -3.35
CA SER A 76 0.65 8.22 -2.71
C SER A 76 -0.14 8.17 -1.42
N LEU A 77 -0.14 9.25 -0.63
CA LEU A 77 -0.91 9.35 0.61
C LEU A 77 -2.41 9.18 0.35
N CYS A 78 -2.90 9.61 -0.81
CA CYS A 78 -4.31 9.50 -1.17
C CYS A 78 -4.81 8.06 -1.26
N PHE A 79 -3.95 7.07 -1.55
CA PHE A 79 -4.32 5.65 -1.52
C PHE A 79 -3.72 4.90 -0.32
N GLN A 80 -2.56 5.32 0.18
CA GLN A 80 -1.89 4.67 1.32
C GLN A 80 -2.66 4.85 2.64
N ILE A 81 -3.19 6.05 2.90
CA ILE A 81 -3.97 6.29 4.13
C ILE A 81 -5.26 5.45 4.15
N PRO A 82 -6.08 5.43 3.08
CA PRO A 82 -7.20 4.51 3.00
C PRO A 82 -6.80 3.05 3.12
N ALA A 83 -5.69 2.63 2.50
CA ALA A 83 -5.21 1.25 2.57
C ALA A 83 -4.86 0.78 3.98
N LEU A 84 -4.38 1.69 4.83
CA LEU A 84 -4.07 1.38 6.23
C LEU A 84 -5.35 1.31 7.08
N ILE A 85 -6.29 2.24 6.87
CA ILE A 85 -7.54 2.32 7.65
C ILE A 85 -8.52 1.20 7.27
N GLN A 86 -8.61 0.86 5.98
CA GLN A 86 -9.52 -0.18 5.53
C GLN A 86 -8.94 -1.57 5.84
N LYS A 87 -9.77 -2.45 6.40
CA LYS A 87 -9.40 -3.86 6.69
C LYS A 87 -9.28 -4.75 5.45
N ASN A 88 -9.31 -4.16 4.26
CA ASN A 88 -9.33 -4.88 2.99
C ASN A 88 -7.96 -4.76 2.30
N LEU A 89 -7.62 -5.75 1.49
CA LEU A 89 -6.44 -5.68 0.64
C LEU A 89 -6.55 -4.52 -0.37
N THR A 90 -5.56 -3.64 -0.37
CA THR A 90 -5.41 -2.61 -1.40
C THR A 90 -4.37 -3.03 -2.42
N ILE A 91 -4.75 -3.06 -3.69
CA ILE A 91 -3.86 -3.39 -4.81
C ILE A 91 -3.41 -2.09 -5.49
N VAL A 92 -2.10 -1.86 -5.52
CA VAL A 92 -1.49 -0.71 -6.20
C VAL A 92 -0.71 -1.20 -7.40
N VAL A 93 -1.11 -0.75 -8.59
CA VAL A 93 -0.42 -1.07 -9.84
C VAL A 93 0.53 0.06 -10.19
N SER A 94 1.81 -0.26 -10.39
CA SER A 94 2.85 0.71 -10.73
C SER A 94 3.63 0.24 -11.96
N PRO A 95 4.02 1.15 -12.87
CA PRO A 95 4.72 0.79 -14.10
C PRO A 95 6.20 0.45 -13.90
N LEU A 96 6.81 0.85 -12.77
CA LEU A 96 8.25 0.74 -12.55
C LEU A 96 8.56 0.05 -11.23
N ILE A 97 9.39 -1.00 -11.27
CA ILE A 97 9.85 -1.77 -10.10
C ILE A 97 10.57 -0.84 -9.09
N ALA A 98 11.40 0.08 -9.57
CA ALA A 98 12.07 1.06 -8.70
C ALA A 98 11.06 1.88 -7.88
N LEU A 99 9.96 2.31 -8.51
CA LEU A 99 8.91 3.08 -7.83
C LEU A 99 8.14 2.22 -6.82
N MET A 100 7.93 0.94 -7.11
CA MET A 100 7.30 -0.01 -6.19
C MET A 100 8.17 -0.21 -4.95
N LYS A 101 9.48 -0.43 -5.15
CA LYS A 101 10.44 -0.60 -4.07
C LYS A 101 10.54 0.65 -3.20
N ASP A 102 10.66 1.83 -3.82
CA ASP A 102 10.71 3.10 -3.08
C ASP A 102 9.45 3.31 -2.21
N GLN A 103 8.27 2.93 -2.71
CA GLN A 103 7.03 3.04 -1.94
C GLN A 103 6.98 2.03 -0.79
N MET A 104 7.39 0.78 -1.02
CA MET A 104 7.47 -0.25 0.02
C MET A 104 8.48 0.15 1.10
N ASP A 105 9.73 0.45 0.73
CA ASP A 105 10.80 0.80 1.67
C ASP A 105 10.40 2.01 2.54
N ASN A 106 9.70 2.99 1.97
CA ASN A 106 9.19 4.15 2.69
C ASN A 106 8.08 3.82 3.70
N LEU A 107 7.29 2.78 3.44
CA LEU A 107 6.27 2.28 4.37
C LEU A 107 6.92 1.46 5.48
N LEU A 108 7.84 0.55 5.14
CA LEU A 108 8.57 -0.26 6.12
C LEU A 108 9.36 0.58 7.11
N LYS A 109 10.04 1.63 6.63
CA LYS A 109 10.74 2.60 7.50
C LYS A 109 9.83 3.31 8.50
N LYS A 110 8.52 3.37 8.23
CA LYS A 110 7.51 3.98 9.10
C LYS A 110 6.85 2.96 10.04
N GLY A 111 7.35 1.72 10.09
CA GLY A 111 6.82 0.65 10.94
C GLY A 111 5.53 0.01 10.43
N THR A 112 5.10 0.31 9.20
CA THR A 112 3.95 -0.38 8.60
C THR A 112 4.42 -1.72 8.01
N ASN A 113 4.33 -2.80 8.79
CA ASN A 113 4.73 -4.15 8.36
C ASN A 113 3.70 -4.83 7.42
N SER A 114 2.99 -4.05 6.61
CA SER A 114 1.82 -4.52 5.83
C SER A 114 1.96 -4.34 4.32
N ALA A 115 3.15 -3.96 3.83
CA ALA A 115 3.38 -3.70 2.41
C ALA A 115 4.35 -4.70 1.79
N PHE A 116 3.96 -5.26 0.65
CA PHE A 116 4.79 -6.09 -0.23
C PHE A 116 4.53 -5.71 -1.69
N PHE A 117 5.44 -6.07 -2.60
CA PHE A 117 5.22 -5.86 -4.04
C PHE A 117 5.58 -7.10 -4.85
N VAL A 118 4.86 -7.26 -5.96
CA VAL A 118 5.02 -8.36 -6.91
C VAL A 118 5.40 -7.77 -8.26
N ASN A 119 6.38 -8.34 -8.95
CA ASN A 119 6.69 -8.01 -10.34
C ASN A 119 6.55 -9.25 -11.23
N SER A 120 6.76 -9.09 -12.54
CA SER A 120 6.58 -10.14 -13.56
C SER A 120 7.44 -11.39 -13.37
N SER A 121 8.45 -11.34 -12.51
CA SER A 121 9.47 -12.39 -12.40
C SER A 121 9.79 -12.80 -10.96
N THR A 122 9.32 -12.05 -9.96
CA THR A 122 9.68 -12.28 -8.57
C THR A 122 8.67 -11.65 -7.61
N ILE A 123 8.34 -12.39 -6.55
CA ILE A 123 7.66 -11.88 -5.36
C ILE A 123 8.72 -11.42 -4.36
N HIS A 124 8.70 -10.14 -3.97
CA HIS A 124 9.61 -9.57 -2.97
C HIS A 124 8.91 -9.43 -1.62
N SER A 125 9.49 -10.07 -0.60
CA SER A 125 9.00 -10.14 0.78
C SER A 125 9.96 -9.46 1.77
N LEU A 126 9.48 -9.26 3.00
CA LEU A 126 10.11 -8.51 4.11
C LEU A 126 11.39 -9.11 4.73
N THR A 127 12.12 -9.98 4.03
CA THR A 127 13.37 -10.57 4.56
C THR A 127 14.49 -9.55 4.68
#